data_AF-A0A843K9P3-F1
#
_entry.id   AF-A0A843K9P3-F1
#
_cell.length_a   1.000
_cell.length_b   1.000
_cell.length_c   1.000
_cell.angle_alpha   90.00
_cell.angle_beta   90.00
_cell.angle_gamma   90.00
#
_symmetry.space_group_name_H-M   'P 1'
#
loop_
_entity.id
_entity.type
_entity.pdbx_description
1 polymer ?
#
loop_
_entity_poly.entity_id
_entity_poly.type
_entity_poly.pdbx_seq_one_letter_code
_entity_poly.pdbx_strand_id
1 'polypeptide(L)' 'MARAQARAARYSKTPSPPQDRASVRGEELTGMKLYAAQEILAEVFGISLTEAEEMIKQRSRERTLWPESFSADDIGL' A
#
# COMPACT_ATOMS: atom_id res chain seq x y z
N MET A 1 -47.23 1.92 42.69
CA MET A 1 -46.60 0.63 42.32
C MET A 1 -45.22 0.91 41.72
N ALA A 2 -44.26 0.03 42.00
CA ALA A 2 -42.82 0.27 41.92
C ALA A 2 -42.17 -0.12 40.58
N ARG A 3 -41.04 0.56 40.31
CA ARG A 3 -39.80 0.15 39.62
C ARG A 3 -39.78 -0.26 38.13
N ALA A 4 -38.79 0.35 37.48
CA ALA A 4 -38.25 0.13 36.15
C ALA A 4 -37.79 -1.31 35.87
N GLN A 5 -37.66 -1.65 34.58
CA GLN A 5 -36.51 -2.40 34.05
C GLN A 5 -36.38 -2.28 32.53
N ALA A 6 -35.22 -1.78 32.12
CA ALA A 6 -34.72 -1.73 30.75
C ALA A 6 -34.50 -3.14 30.18
N ARG A 7 -34.76 -3.34 28.88
CA ARG A 7 -34.19 -4.48 28.12
C ARG A 7 -33.77 -4.04 26.73
N ALA A 8 -32.48 -3.76 26.65
CA ALA A 8 -31.51 -4.23 25.65
C ALA A 8 -31.88 -4.14 24.16
N ALA A 9 -31.11 -3.28 23.50
CA ALA A 9 -30.76 -3.27 22.09
C ALA A 9 -30.89 -4.64 21.40
N ARG A 10 -31.81 -4.73 20.44
CA ARG A 10 -31.78 -5.80 19.43
C ARG A 10 -30.98 -5.30 18.25
N TYR A 11 -29.77 -5.83 18.16
CA TYR A 11 -28.86 -5.80 17.01
C TYR A 11 -29.62 -5.72 15.67
N SER A 12 -29.53 -4.58 15.00
CA SER A 12 -29.74 -4.50 13.56
C SER A 12 -28.53 -5.17 12.90
N LYS A 13 -28.67 -6.47 12.58
CA LYS A 13 -27.69 -7.20 11.79
C LYS A 13 -27.81 -6.71 10.34
N THR A 14 -27.10 -5.64 10.02
CA THR A 14 -26.91 -5.20 8.64
C THR A 14 -26.14 -6.30 7.89
N PRO A 15 -26.58 -6.71 6.69
CA PRO A 15 -25.76 -7.54 5.82
C PRO A 15 -24.52 -6.73 5.44
N SER A 16 -23.33 -7.23 5.77
CA SER A 16 -22.07 -6.68 5.29
C SER A 16 -21.98 -6.84 3.76
N PRO A 17 -21.54 -5.82 3.01
CA PRO A 17 -21.43 -5.89 1.55
C PRO A 17 -20.29 -6.85 1.13
N PRO A 18 -20.30 -7.34 -0.11
CA PRO A 18 -19.31 -8.29 -0.61
C PRO A 18 -17.95 -7.61 -0.79
N GLN A 19 -17.06 -7.72 0.20
CA GLN A 19 -15.72 -7.10 0.18
C GLN A 19 -14.67 -7.92 -0.60
N ASP A 20 -14.96 -9.14 -1.04
CA ASP A 20 -13.94 -10.03 -1.63
C ASP A 20 -13.45 -9.61 -3.03
N ARG A 21 -14.32 -9.03 -3.87
CA ARG A 21 -13.97 -8.73 -5.27
C ARG A 21 -13.05 -7.53 -5.44
N ALA A 22 -13.01 -6.63 -4.45
CA ALA A 22 -12.16 -5.45 -4.49
C ALA A 22 -10.71 -5.79 -4.10
N SER A 23 -10.53 -6.68 -3.12
CA SER A 23 -9.21 -7.12 -2.66
C SER A 23 -8.44 -7.87 -3.75
N VAL A 24 -9.10 -8.81 -4.44
CA VAL A 24 -8.48 -9.57 -5.54
C VAL A 24 -8.00 -8.66 -6.67
N ARG A 25 -8.77 -7.62 -7.01
CA ARG A 25 -8.39 -6.63 -8.04
C ARG A 25 -7.20 -5.77 -7.58
N GLY A 26 -7.11 -5.46 -6.29
CA GLY A 26 -6.00 -4.68 -5.73
C GLY A 26 -4.67 -5.43 -5.77
N GLU A 27 -4.69 -6.72 -5.46
CA GLU A 27 -3.50 -7.59 -5.54
C GLU A 27 -2.99 -7.74 -6.97
N GLU A 28 -3.90 -7.96 -7.93
CA GLU A 28 -3.55 -8.06 -9.36
C GLU A 28 -2.92 -6.75 -9.89
N LEU A 29 -3.51 -5.61 -9.56
CA LEU A 29 -2.96 -4.29 -9.92
C LEU A 29 -1.60 -4.03 -9.26
N THR A 30 -1.41 -4.50 -8.03
CA THR A 30 -0.13 -4.37 -7.33
C THR A 30 0.94 -5.23 -7.99
N GLY A 31 0.60 -6.47 -8.36
CA GLY A 31 1.49 -7.36 -9.11
C GLY A 31 1.92 -6.76 -10.46
N MET A 32 0.98 -6.21 -11.22
CA MET A 32 1.27 -5.53 -12.49
C MET A 32 2.21 -4.34 -12.31
N LYS A 33 1.99 -3.51 -11.29
CA LYS A 33 2.86 -2.36 -10.99
C LYS A 33 4.27 -2.79 -10.58
N LEU A 34 4.38 -3.83 -9.76
CA LEU A 34 5.67 -4.37 -9.34
C LEU A 34 6.46 -4.92 -10.53
N TYR A 35 5.78 -5.63 -11.44
CA TYR A 35 6.41 -6.14 -12.65
C TYR A 35 6.92 -4.99 -13.54
N ALA A 36 6.09 -3.99 -13.81
CA ALA A 36 6.51 -2.82 -14.59
C ALA A 36 7.69 -2.08 -13.95
N ALA A 37 7.70 -1.95 -12.61
CA ALA A 37 8.81 -1.33 -11.90
C ALA A 37 10.11 -2.14 -12.07
N GLN A 38 10.05 -3.47 -12.03
CA GLN A 38 11.21 -4.33 -12.27
C GLN A 38 11.76 -4.17 -13.69
N GLU A 39 10.88 -4.11 -14.70
CA GLU A 39 11.29 -3.88 -16.09
C GLU A 39 11.97 -2.51 -16.26
N ILE A 40 11.41 -1.46 -15.66
CA ILE A 40 12.00 -0.11 -15.71
C ILE A 40 13.39 -0.09 -15.06
N LEU A 41 13.56 -0.74 -13.91
CA LEU A 41 14.87 -0.84 -13.23
C LEU A 41 15.92 -1.50 -14.13
N ALA A 42 15.54 -2.58 -14.81
CA ALA A 42 16.44 -3.30 -15.71
C ALA A 42 16.75 -2.50 -16.99
N GLU A 43 15.73 -1.95 -17.65
CA GLU A 43 15.87 -1.31 -18.97
C GLU A 43 16.49 0.09 -18.89
N VAL A 44 16.03 0.93 -17.95
CA VAL A 44 16.45 2.33 -17.87
C VAL A 44 17.73 2.49 -17.07
N PHE A 45 17.86 1.74 -15.98
CA PHE A 45 18.96 1.89 -15.04
C PHE A 45 20.00 0.78 -15.12
N GLY A 46 19.71 -0.32 -15.84
CA GLY A 46 20.64 -1.44 -15.97
C GLY A 46 20.92 -2.17 -14.65
N ILE A 47 20.03 -2.05 -13.66
CA ILE A 47 20.20 -2.64 -12.33
C ILE A 47 19.13 -3.67 -12.02
N SER A 48 19.51 -4.68 -11.25
CA SER A 48 18.59 -5.67 -10.72
C SER A 48 17.83 -5.15 -9.49
N LEU A 49 16.72 -5.82 -9.17
CA LEU A 49 15.98 -5.55 -7.93
C LEU A 49 16.88 -5.74 -6.69
N THR A 50 17.75 -6.75 -6.70
CA THR A 50 18.67 -7.03 -5.59
C THR A 50 19.67 -5.89 -5.38
N GLU A 51 20.25 -5.36 -6.45
CA GLU A 51 21.13 -4.19 -6.36
C GLU A 51 20.38 -2.97 -5.83
N ALA A 52 19.15 -2.73 -6.28
CA ALA A 52 18.32 -1.65 -5.77
C ALA A 52 18.05 -1.80 -4.25
N GLU A 53 17.79 -3.01 -3.76
CA GLU A 53 17.65 -3.27 -2.33
C GLU A 53 18.95 -3.00 -1.54
N GLU A 54 20.10 -3.39 -2.08
CA GLU A 54 21.40 -3.13 -1.46
C GLU A 54 21.69 -1.64 -1.37
N MET A 55 21.37 -0.88 -2.42
CA MET A 55 21.49 0.59 -2.43
C MET A 55 20.59 1.23 -1.37
N ILE A 56 19.34 0.76 -1.21
CA ILE A 56 18.43 1.25 -0.16
C ILE A 56 18.98 0.91 1.23
N LYS A 57 19.46 -0.33 1.43
CA LYS A 57 20.09 -0.76 2.70
C LYS A 57 21.31 0.10 3.03
N GLN A 58 22.15 0.40 2.05
CA GLN A 58 23.32 1.26 2.24
C GLN A 58 22.91 2.70 2.59
N ARG A 59 21.94 3.29 1.88
CA ARG A 59 21.42 4.64 2.18
C ARG A 59 20.86 4.76 3.60
N SER A 60 20.18 3.72 4.08
CA SER A 60 19.68 3.70 5.46
C SER A 60 20.80 3.83 6.50
N ARG A 61 21.99 3.27 6.20
CA ARG A 61 23.20 3.38 7.03
C ARG A 61 23.84 4.76 6.93
N GLU A 62 23.79 5.36 5.74
CA GLU A 62 24.34 6.69 5.45
C GLU A 62 23.44 7.83 5.96
N ARG A 63 22.25 7.53 6.50
CA ARG A 63 21.22 8.51 6.94
C ARG A 63 20.82 9.50 5.84
N THR A 64 21.03 9.13 4.58
CA THR A 64 20.58 9.91 3.43
C THR A 64 19.06 9.78 3.35
N LEU A 65 18.36 10.87 3.62
CA LEU A 65 16.89 10.89 3.66
C LEU A 65 16.36 10.65 2.25
N TRP A 66 15.56 9.59 2.10
CA TRP A 66 14.71 9.43 0.93
C TRP A 66 13.57 10.45 1.04
N PRO A 67 13.22 11.19 -0.04
CA PRO A 67 12.08 12.08 0.01
C PRO A 67 10.81 11.28 0.26
N GLU A 68 10.08 11.62 1.32
CA GLU A 68 8.82 10.97 1.71
C GLU A 68 7.75 11.07 0.61
N SER A 69 7.90 12.04 -0.29
CA SER A 69 7.06 12.21 -1.48
C SER A 69 7.89 12.76 -2.63
N PHE A 70 7.61 12.29 -3.84
CA PHE A 70 8.04 12.95 -5.07
C PHE A 70 6.89 13.84 -5.55
N SER A 71 7.14 15.14 -5.61
CA SER A 71 6.24 16.14 -6.19
C SER A 71 6.42 16.15 -7.72
N ALA A 72 5.42 16.62 -8.46
CA ALA A 72 5.57 16.79 -9.91
C ALA A 72 6.73 17.75 -10.26
N ASP A 73 6.96 18.75 -9.41
CA ASP A 73 8.08 19.70 -9.52
C ASP A 73 9.46 19.06 -9.29
N ASP A 74 9.53 17.92 -8.58
CA ASP A 74 10.79 17.21 -8.31
C ASP A 74 11.31 16.43 -9.54
N ILE A 75 10.46 16.22 -10.54
CA ILE A 75 10.77 15.41 -11.73
C ILE A 75 11.27 16.28 -12.90
N GLY A 76 11.26 17.61 -12.76
CA GLY A 76 11.86 18.52 -13.75
C GLY A 76 11.37 18.33 -15.18
N LEU A 77 10.06 18.05 -15.36
CA LEU A 77 9.38 18.00 -16.66
C LEU A 77 8.95 19.40 -17.12
#